data_AF-A0A6P4E0C1-F1
#
_entry.id   AF-A0A6P4E0C1-F1
#
_cell.length_a   1.000
_cell.length_b   1.000
_cell.length_c   1.000
_cell.angle_alpha   90.00
_cell.angle_beta   90.00
_cell.angle_gamma   90.00
#
_symmetry.space_group_name_H-M   'P 1'
#
loop_
_entity.id
_entity.type
_entity.pdbx_description
1 polymer ?
#
loop_
_entity_poly.entity_id
_entity_poly.type
_entity_poly.pdbx_seq_one_letter_code
_entity_poly.pdbx_strand_id
1 'polypeptide(L)'
;MSKIILFIAFICLCVAVQAQDREICRRIRERCDSRAERNGRTNDVSDIFNENCRRLDRRWRNISRCELTWATCQLTLERCETLSCDNVRRVLTRRPNE
;
A
#
# COMPACT_ATOMS: atom_id res chain seq x y z
N MET A 1 -13.75 -16.27 33.91
CA MET A 1 -14.75 -15.31 33.40
C MET A 1 -14.11 -13.98 32.97
N SER A 2 -13.67 -13.10 33.88
CA SER A 2 -13.14 -11.75 33.52
C SER A 2 -11.90 -11.75 32.61
N LYS A 3 -10.95 -12.68 32.82
CA LYS A 3 -9.75 -12.82 31.97
C LYS A 3 -10.09 -13.17 30.51
N ILE A 4 -11.09 -14.03 30.29
CA ILE A 4 -11.52 -14.45 28.94
C ILE A 4 -12.17 -13.28 28.20
N ILE A 5 -13.00 -12.49 28.90
CA ILE A 5 -13.63 -11.29 28.33
C ILE A 5 -12.59 -10.25 27.92
N LEU A 6 -11.55 -10.05 28.74
CA LEU A 6 -10.42 -9.17 28.41
C LEU A 6 -9.65 -9.65 27.17
N PHE A 7 -9.38 -10.95 27.07
CA PHE A 7 -8.72 -11.51 25.88
C PHE A 7 -9.57 -11.31 24.62
N ILE A 8 -10.88 -11.57 24.69
CA ILE A 8 -11.79 -11.35 23.54
C ILE A 8 -11.83 -9.86 23.17
N ALA A 9 -11.95 -8.96 24.14
CA ALA A 9 -11.96 -7.52 23.89
C ALA A 9 -10.66 -7.03 23.24
N PHE A 10 -9.50 -7.55 23.66
CA PHE A 10 -8.20 -7.23 23.06
C PHE A 10 -8.11 -7.72 21.62
N ILE A 11 -8.56 -8.95 21.33
CA ILE A 11 -8.60 -9.49 19.96
C ILE A 11 -9.51 -8.62 19.07
N CYS A 12 -10.70 -8.26 19.55
CA CYS A 12 -11.62 -7.38 18.80
C CYS A 12 -11.00 -6.01 18.49
N LEU A 13 -10.25 -5.43 19.44
CA LEU A 13 -9.52 -4.18 19.24
C LEU A 13 -8.46 -4.32 18.15
N CYS A 14 -7.64 -5.38 18.18
CA CYS A 14 -6.62 -5.62 17.15
C CYS A 14 -7.24 -5.79 15.76
N VAL A 15 -8.32 -6.56 15.65
CA VAL A 15 -9.03 -6.78 14.38
C VAL A 15 -9.64 -5.47 13.86
N ALA A 16 -10.22 -4.65 14.74
CA ALA A 16 -10.78 -3.35 14.35
C ALA A 16 -9.71 -2.39 13.81
N VAL A 17 -8.53 -2.35 14.43
CA VAL A 17 -7.40 -1.53 13.95
C VAL A 17 -6.92 -1.99 12.57
N GLN A 18 -6.69 -3.28 12.38
CA GLN A 18 -6.26 -3.83 11.08
C GLN A 18 -7.28 -3.57 9.96
N ALA A 19 -8.57 -3.62 10.26
CA ALA A 19 -9.62 -3.31 9.30
C ALA A 19 -9.64 -1.82 8.89
N GLN A 20 -9.32 -0.91 9.82
CA GLN A 20 -9.21 0.51 9.53
C GLN A 20 -8.00 0.83 8.63
N ASP A 21 -6.84 0.21 8.90
CA ASP A 21 -5.63 0.43 8.11
C ASP A 21 -5.81 0.04 6.64
N ARG A 22 -6.47 -1.10 6.39
CA ARG A 22 -6.82 -1.55 5.03
C ARG A 22 -7.73 -0.56 4.30
N GLU A 23 -8.72 -0.04 4.99
CA GLU A 23 -9.65 0.93 4.42
C GLU A 23 -8.99 2.27 4.11
N ILE A 24 -8.05 2.71 4.96
CA ILE A 24 -7.29 3.94 4.77
C ILE A 24 -6.48 3.86 3.47
N CYS A 25 -5.73 2.78 3.26
CA CYS A 25 -4.92 2.63 2.05
C CYS A 25 -5.76 2.58 0.78
N ARG A 26 -6.94 1.94 0.81
CA ARG A 26 -7.89 1.95 -0.31
C ARG A 26 -8.37 3.36 -0.64
N ARG A 27 -8.86 4.10 0.36
CA ARG A 27 -9.36 5.48 0.19
C ARG A 27 -8.29 6.43 -0.35
N ILE A 28 -7.04 6.29 0.11
CA ILE A 28 -5.92 7.11 -0.38
C ILE A 28 -5.72 6.86 -1.88
N ARG A 29 -5.76 5.60 -2.31
CA ARG A 29 -5.61 5.25 -3.72
C ARG A 29 -6.76 5.80 -4.57
N GLU A 30 -8.01 5.60 -4.16
CA GLU A 30 -9.18 6.12 -4.88
C GLU A 30 -9.14 7.65 -5.01
N ARG A 31 -8.75 8.35 -3.94
CA ARG A 31 -8.55 9.80 -3.97
C ARG A 31 -7.44 10.22 -4.92
N CYS A 32 -6.37 9.45 -5.02
CA CYS A 32 -5.31 9.71 -5.99
C CYS A 32 -5.80 9.48 -7.43
N ASP A 33 -6.44 8.33 -7.68
CA ASP A 33 -6.92 7.93 -8.99
C ASP A 33 -7.97 8.93 -9.54
N SER A 34 -8.87 9.43 -8.70
CA SER A 34 -9.86 10.47 -9.08
C SER A 34 -9.24 11.80 -9.53
N ARG A 35 -7.95 12.03 -9.25
CA ARG A 35 -7.22 13.23 -9.68
C ARG A 35 -6.14 12.94 -10.72
N ALA A 36 -5.97 11.68 -11.13
CA ALA A 36 -4.88 11.26 -12.01
C ALA A 36 -4.98 11.86 -13.42
N GLU A 37 -6.20 12.16 -13.89
CA GLU A 37 -6.40 12.84 -15.18
C GLU A 37 -5.86 14.28 -15.16
N ARG A 38 -6.14 15.02 -14.08
CA ARG A 38 -5.65 16.40 -13.91
C ARG A 38 -4.17 16.47 -13.55
N ASN A 39 -3.72 15.58 -12.65
CA ASN A 39 -2.41 15.68 -12.01
C ASN A 39 -1.34 14.78 -12.64
N GLY A 40 -1.68 14.10 -13.74
CA GLY A 40 -0.83 13.09 -14.36
C GLY A 40 -0.80 11.76 -13.60
N ARG A 41 -0.55 10.68 -14.35
CA ARG A 41 -0.39 9.32 -13.81
C ARG A 41 0.99 9.06 -13.20
N THR A 42 1.97 9.90 -13.51
CA THR A 42 3.33 9.86 -12.96
C THR A 42 3.71 11.21 -12.36
N ASN A 43 4.82 11.23 -11.64
CA ASN A 43 5.49 12.40 -11.10
C ASN A 43 6.97 12.05 -10.84
N ASP A 44 7.80 13.04 -10.54
CA ASP A 44 9.24 12.89 -10.30
C ASP A 44 9.56 11.74 -9.32
N VAL A 45 8.78 11.63 -8.24
CA VAL A 45 8.96 10.55 -7.24
C VAL A 45 8.73 9.17 -7.85
N SER A 46 7.62 8.97 -8.55
CA SER A 46 7.34 7.70 -9.23
C SER A 46 8.31 7.40 -10.37
N ASP A 47 8.79 8.44 -11.06
CA ASP A 47 9.72 8.29 -12.17
C ASP A 47 11.11 7.90 -11.70
N ILE A 48 11.63 8.56 -10.65
CA ILE A 48 12.90 8.20 -9.99
C ILE A 48 12.80 6.79 -9.40
N PHE A 49 11.68 6.45 -8.74
CA PHE A 49 11.48 5.11 -8.19
C PHE A 49 11.50 4.04 -9.29
N ASN A 50 10.76 4.26 -10.38
CA ASN A 50 10.76 3.36 -11.54
C ASN A 50 12.13 3.25 -12.18
N GLU A 51 12.89 4.35 -12.29
CA GLU A 51 14.24 4.33 -12.82
C GLU A 51 15.18 3.49 -11.95
N ASN A 52 15.15 3.70 -10.64
CA ASN A 52 15.94 2.90 -9.70
C ASN A 52 15.60 1.41 -9.82
N CYS A 53 14.32 1.06 -9.85
CA CYS A 53 13.92 -0.34 -9.96
C CYS A 53 14.25 -0.95 -11.32
N ARG A 54 14.21 -0.19 -12.41
CA ARG A 54 14.68 -0.65 -13.74
C ARG A 54 16.18 -0.92 -13.77
N ARG A 55 16.99 -0.17 -13.02
CA ARG A 55 18.43 -0.43 -12.90
C ARG A 55 18.72 -1.75 -12.18
N LEU A 56 17.89 -2.11 -11.20
CA LEU A 56 18.00 -3.36 -10.45
C LEU A 56 17.40 -4.55 -11.22
N ASP A 57 16.27 -4.34 -11.91
CA ASP A 57 15.58 -5.34 -12.71
C ASP A 57 15.08 -4.74 -14.01
N ARG A 58 15.70 -5.12 -15.13
CA ARG A 58 15.34 -4.63 -16.47
C ARG A 58 13.90 -4.98 -16.89
N ARG A 59 13.26 -5.96 -16.23
CA ARG A 59 11.85 -6.33 -16.47
C ARG A 59 10.86 -5.55 -15.60
N TRP A 60 11.33 -4.57 -14.83
CA TRP A 60 10.47 -3.74 -13.99
C TRP A 60 9.37 -3.07 -14.80
N ARG A 61 8.10 -3.31 -14.43
CA ARG A 61 6.94 -2.61 -14.97
C ARG A 61 6.82 -1.25 -14.30
N ASN A 62 6.77 -0.18 -15.07
CA ASN A 62 6.50 1.15 -14.53
C ASN A 62 5.18 1.17 -13.76
N ILE A 63 5.24 1.74 -12.56
CA ILE A 63 4.08 1.93 -11.69
C ILE A 63 3.68 3.40 -11.68
N SER A 64 2.38 3.66 -11.53
CA SER A 64 1.86 5.02 -11.43
C SER A 64 2.17 5.65 -10.06
N ARG A 65 2.04 6.97 -9.95
CA ARG A 65 2.13 7.68 -8.65
C ARG A 65 1.11 7.16 -7.63
N CYS A 66 -0.06 6.72 -8.10
CA CYS A 66 -1.13 6.21 -7.23
C CYS A 66 -0.86 4.76 -6.82
N GLU A 67 -0.29 3.93 -7.70
CA GLU A 67 0.21 2.60 -7.35
C GLU A 67 1.34 2.69 -6.32
N LEU A 68 2.29 3.61 -6.50
CA LEU A 68 3.37 3.83 -5.53
C LEU A 68 2.83 4.33 -4.18
N THR A 69 1.91 5.30 -4.18
CA THR A 69 1.26 5.78 -2.94
C THR A 69 0.55 4.65 -2.20
N TRP A 70 -0.21 3.82 -2.93
CA TRP A 70 -0.91 2.68 -2.34
C TRP A 70 0.06 1.66 -1.76
N ALA A 71 1.12 1.30 -2.51
CA ALA A 71 2.12 0.37 -2.03
C ALA A 71 2.85 0.89 -0.78
N THR A 72 3.22 2.16 -0.75
CA THR A 72 3.82 2.79 0.44
C THR A 72 2.89 2.71 1.65
N CYS A 73 1.59 2.98 1.47
CA CYS A 73 0.63 2.87 2.56
C CYS A 73 0.56 1.43 3.12
N GLN A 74 0.43 0.44 2.23
CA GLN A 74 0.39 -0.97 2.60
C GLN A 74 1.66 -1.41 3.35
N LEU A 75 2.82 -0.99 2.88
CA LEU A 75 4.11 -1.37 3.48
C LEU A 75 4.31 -0.70 4.84
N THR A 76 3.89 0.56 5.00
CA THR A 76 4.09 1.31 6.24
C THR A 76 3.04 0.98 7.31
N LEU A 77 1.77 0.88 6.94
CA LEU A 77 0.66 0.74 7.89
C LEU A 77 0.24 -0.72 8.13
N GLU A 78 0.23 -1.56 7.10
CA GLU A 78 -0.26 -2.94 7.24
C GLU A 78 0.86 -3.95 7.46
N ARG A 79 1.98 -3.82 6.73
CA ARG A 79 3.04 -4.86 6.71
C ARG A 79 4.27 -4.52 7.54
N CYS A 80 4.45 -3.25 7.90
CA CYS A 80 5.67 -2.75 8.55
C CYS A 80 6.96 -3.17 7.82
N GLU A 81 6.92 -3.19 6.48
CA GLU A 81 8.02 -3.58 5.60
C GLU A 81 8.67 -2.32 4.97
N THR A 82 9.94 -2.43 4.55
CA THR A 82 10.64 -1.33 3.89
C THR A 82 10.12 -1.06 2.48
N LEU A 83 10.22 0.19 2.01
CA LEU A 83 9.87 0.58 0.65
C LEU A 83 10.98 0.17 -0.35
N SER A 84 11.00 -1.10 -0.75
CA SER A 84 11.91 -1.63 -1.76
C SER A 84 11.17 -2.01 -3.06
N CYS A 85 11.90 -2.14 -4.17
CA CYS A 85 11.34 -2.57 -5.46
C CYS A 85 10.61 -3.92 -5.32
N ASP A 86 11.19 -4.88 -4.62
CA ASP A 86 10.58 -6.20 -4.44
C ASP A 86 9.35 -6.15 -3.55
N ASN A 87 9.37 -5.36 -2.48
CA ASN A 87 8.23 -5.21 -1.58
C ASN A 87 7.06 -4.53 -2.29
N VAL A 88 7.31 -3.46 -3.05
CA VAL A 88 6.31 -2.79 -3.87
C VAL A 88 5.74 -3.76 -4.90
N ARG A 89 6.57 -4.53 -5.60
CA ARG A 89 6.11 -5.54 -6.54
C ARG A 89 5.21 -6.57 -5.87
N ARG A 90 5.61 -7.13 -4.73
CA ARG A 90 4.81 -8.09 -3.96
C ARG A 90 3.47 -7.52 -3.52
N VAL A 91 3.39 -6.24 -3.14
CA VAL A 91 2.12 -5.57 -2.82
C VAL A 91 1.26 -5.43 -4.07
N LEU A 92 1.83 -4.94 -5.17
CA LEU A 92 1.09 -4.65 -6.40
C LEU A 92 0.62 -5.90 -7.16
N THR A 93 1.34 -7.03 -7.06
CA THR A 93 0.91 -8.31 -7.62
C THR A 93 -0.23 -8.93 -6.80
N ARG A 94 -0.26 -8.67 -5.49
CA ARG A 94 -1.36 -9.08 -4.59
C ARG A 94 -2.44 -8.00 -4.51
N ARG A 95 -2.87 -7.43 -5.64
CA ARG A 95 -4.12 -6.65 -5.61
C ARG A 95 -5.20 -7.60 -5.07
N PRO A 96 -5.91 -7.24 -3.99
CA PRO A 96 -7.12 -7.95 -3.64
C PRO A 96 -8.05 -7.74 -4.84
N ASN A 97 -8.31 -8.80 -5.59
CA ASN A 97 -9.47 -8.83 -6.48
C ASN A 97 -10.69 -8.60 -5.58
N GLU A 98 -11.57 -7.67 -5.96
CA GLU A 98 -12.94 -7.48 -5.43
C GLU A 98 -13.10 -7.24 -3.92
#